data_AF-A0A8T2VJG8-F1
#
_entry.id   AF-A0A8T2VJG8-F1
#
_cell.length_a   1.000
_cell.length_b   1.000
_cell.length_c   1.000
_cell.angle_alpha   90.00
_cell.angle_beta   90.00
_cell.angle_gamma   90.00
#
_symmetry.space_group_name_H-M   'P 1'
#
loop_
_entity.id
_entity.type
_entity.pdbx_description
1 polymer ?
#
loop_
_entity_poly.entity_id
_entity_poly.type
_entity_poly.pdbx_seq_one_letter_code
_entity_poly.pdbx_strand_id
1 'polypeptide(L)'
;MALCASVYPRLEVNCIVQTVSGLRPPLPVPRLHANRSTSFVSARASISAVTARVPNPQTIEEVCQQASDAVKRASQDGKSRQLLQILLPVDQRQFNYLDTEPRDYPCSIRDEFIACCKLTTSILKGLGDTDRNDEVLVKRIGELENEMDPVAALYPSDKSIVAVVFPISETLKQIKSIVKDNERRTTLIVNPQWRSSGQIISDFGFGPWRRQAEEFLNSFESTYILLEQRIGEASNVVAGGAGGVVRLLKCFPEDWHVYLMAGDGSSDLIGCQAQQPTYKELEVLVAEARKTIPWKQYPRMLGGSEPAPPPLPKSLSGPLDDDAIEQMDKMELRRALIALNLPTSGRLDTLRQRLKEAQQKRTP
;
A
#
# COMPACT_ATOMS: atom_id res chain seq x y z
N MET A 1 2.32 -32.14 -47.98
CA MET A 1 3.11 -30.98 -48.48
C MET A 1 2.37 -30.36 -49.65
N ALA A 2 1.79 -29.18 -49.46
CA ALA A 2 1.65 -28.12 -50.47
C ALA A 2 0.92 -26.95 -49.82
N LEU A 3 1.56 -25.78 -49.89
CA LEU A 3 1.24 -24.56 -49.17
C LEU A 3 -0.03 -23.88 -49.69
N CYS A 4 -0.81 -23.37 -48.74
CA CYS A 4 -1.93 -22.47 -48.95
C CYS A 4 -1.38 -21.03 -49.04
N ALA A 5 -1.56 -20.37 -50.19
CA ALA A 5 -1.34 -18.94 -50.36
C ALA A 5 -2.71 -18.27 -50.47
N SER A 6 -3.07 -17.44 -49.49
CA SER A 6 -4.25 -16.59 -49.56
C SER A 6 -3.83 -15.13 -49.43
N VAL A 7 -4.44 -14.35 -50.30
CA VAL A 7 -4.09 -13.02 -50.76
C VAL A 7 -4.82 -11.99 -49.88
N TYR A 8 -4.09 -10.99 -49.38
CA TYR A 8 -4.65 -9.81 -48.74
C TYR A 8 -5.26 -8.85 -49.78
N PRO A 9 -6.49 -8.34 -49.59
CA PRO A 9 -6.94 -7.17 -50.31
C PRO A 9 -6.59 -5.86 -49.56
N ARG A 10 -6.03 -4.92 -50.33
CA ARG A 10 -5.84 -3.51 -49.98
C ARG A 10 -7.20 -2.83 -49.77
N LEU A 11 -7.35 -2.09 -48.66
CA LEU A 11 -8.43 -1.12 -48.49
C LEU A 11 -7.89 0.29 -48.78
N GLU A 12 -8.45 0.91 -49.81
CA GLU A 12 -8.24 2.29 -50.21
C GLU A 12 -8.96 3.24 -49.25
N VAL A 13 -8.24 4.26 -48.77
CA VAL A 13 -8.79 5.35 -47.96
C VAL A 13 -9.18 6.49 -48.90
N ASN A 14 -10.49 6.66 -49.12
CA ASN A 14 -11.05 7.81 -49.83
C ASN A 14 -11.15 9.02 -48.87
N CYS A 15 -10.29 10.01 -49.08
CA CYS A 15 -10.42 11.35 -48.50
C CYS A 15 -11.47 12.15 -49.29
N ILE A 16 -12.62 12.43 -48.67
CA ILE A 16 -13.59 13.41 -49.19
C ILE A 16 -13.30 14.76 -48.52
N VAL A 17 -12.82 15.70 -49.33
CA VAL A 17 -12.75 17.13 -49.02
C VAL A 17 -14.09 17.75 -49.40
N GLN A 18 -14.83 18.30 -48.44
CA GLN A 18 -15.95 19.20 -48.71
C GLN A 18 -15.62 20.61 -48.24
N THR A 19 -15.45 21.47 -49.23
CA THR A 19 -15.44 22.93 -49.16
C THR A 19 -16.86 23.45 -48.96
N VAL A 20 -17.09 24.28 -47.94
CA VAL A 20 -18.27 25.15 -47.87
C VAL A 20 -17.82 26.57 -47.55
N SER A 21 -17.95 27.41 -48.57
CA SER A 21 -17.79 28.86 -48.58
C SER A 21 -19.03 29.52 -47.98
N GLY A 22 -18.88 30.47 -47.06
CA GLY A 22 -20.01 31.20 -46.49
C GLY A 22 -19.60 32.34 -45.57
N LEU A 23 -19.20 33.47 -46.17
CA LEU A 23 -18.87 34.73 -45.51
C LEU A 23 -20.09 35.31 -44.76
N ARG A 24 -19.91 35.67 -43.48
CA ARG A 24 -20.74 36.65 -42.76
C ARG A 24 -19.85 37.75 -42.17
N PRO A 25 -20.28 39.03 -42.20
CA PRO A 25 -19.47 40.17 -41.75
C PRO A 25 -19.38 40.28 -40.21
N PRO A 26 -18.36 41.00 -39.68
CA PRO A 26 -18.08 41.06 -38.25
C PRO A 26 -18.99 42.06 -37.53
N LEU A 27 -19.41 41.69 -36.32
CA LEU A 27 -20.09 42.58 -35.38
C LEU A 27 -19.07 43.39 -34.54
N PRO A 28 -19.45 44.59 -34.06
CA PRO A 28 -18.54 45.56 -33.48
C PRO A 28 -18.08 45.19 -32.06
N VAL A 29 -16.81 45.51 -31.78
CA VAL A 29 -16.12 45.31 -30.51
C VAL A 29 -16.46 46.44 -29.52
N PRO A 30 -16.91 46.14 -28.28
CA PRO A 30 -16.92 47.14 -27.22
C PRO A 30 -15.54 47.25 -26.58
N ARG A 31 -14.92 48.44 -26.69
CA ARG A 31 -13.82 48.86 -25.81
C ARG A 31 -14.41 49.20 -24.44
N LEU A 32 -13.97 48.51 -23.38
CA LEU A 32 -14.11 48.99 -22.02
C LEU A 32 -12.83 48.75 -21.23
N HIS A 33 -12.57 49.73 -20.37
CA HIS A 33 -11.32 50.07 -19.74
C HIS A 33 -10.82 49.09 -18.67
N ALA A 34 -9.53 49.25 -18.42
CA ALA A 34 -8.65 48.55 -17.50
C ALA A 34 -9.04 48.60 -16.01
N ASN A 35 -8.27 47.84 -15.24
CA ASN A 35 -8.18 47.77 -13.78
C ASN A 35 -9.11 46.78 -13.08
N ARG A 36 -8.73 45.50 -13.13
CA ARG A 36 -8.91 44.59 -11.99
C ARG A 36 -7.56 44.01 -11.59
N SER A 37 -7.02 44.56 -10.51
CA SER A 37 -5.89 44.03 -9.76
C SER A 37 -6.16 42.58 -9.39
N THR A 38 -5.47 41.66 -10.03
CA THR A 38 -5.37 40.27 -9.60
C THR A 38 -4.47 40.23 -8.37
N SER A 39 -5.07 40.37 -7.20
CA SER A 39 -4.44 39.96 -5.96
C SER A 39 -4.15 38.46 -6.06
N PHE A 40 -2.89 38.11 -6.28
CA PHE A 40 -2.36 36.77 -6.02
C PHE A 40 -2.58 36.49 -4.53
N VAL A 41 -3.67 35.79 -4.22
CA VAL A 41 -3.83 35.16 -2.91
C VAL A 41 -2.82 34.02 -2.89
N SER A 42 -1.65 34.32 -2.34
CA SER A 42 -0.69 33.31 -1.90
C SER A 42 -1.45 32.37 -0.98
N ALA A 43 -1.78 31.18 -1.49
CA ALA A 43 -2.26 30.07 -0.68
C ALA A 43 -1.08 29.64 0.21
N ARG A 44 -0.89 30.37 1.32
CA ARG A 44 -0.19 29.83 2.47
C ARG A 44 -0.96 28.58 2.85
N ALA A 45 -0.35 27.42 2.63
CA ALA A 45 -0.79 26.17 3.25
C ALA A 45 -0.86 26.44 4.75
N SER A 46 -2.08 26.61 5.23
CA SER A 46 -2.39 26.67 6.65
C SER A 46 -1.96 25.31 7.20
N ILE A 47 -0.86 25.28 7.94
CA ILE A 47 -0.51 24.13 8.78
C ILE A 47 -1.63 24.06 9.82
N SER A 48 -2.63 23.25 9.52
CA SER A 48 -3.83 23.08 10.33
C SER A 48 -3.46 22.43 11.66
N ALA A 49 -4.32 22.64 12.65
CA ALA A 49 -4.17 22.19 14.03
C ALA A 49 -3.67 20.73 14.13
N VAL A 50 -2.82 20.48 15.14
CA VAL A 50 -2.18 19.19 15.43
C VAL A 50 -3.23 18.07 15.43
N THR A 51 -3.35 17.37 14.31
CA THR A 51 -4.03 16.07 14.21
C THR A 51 -3.34 15.09 15.15
N ALA A 52 -4.10 14.13 15.70
CA ALA A 52 -3.52 13.17 16.62
C ALA A 52 -2.42 12.40 15.86
N ARG A 53 -1.22 12.34 16.41
CA ARG A 53 -0.08 11.68 15.76
C ARG A 53 -0.32 10.18 15.73
N VAL A 54 -0.64 9.62 14.57
CA VAL A 54 -0.73 8.17 14.36
C VAL A 54 0.66 7.64 14.03
N PRO A 55 1.29 6.80 14.87
CA PRO A 55 2.66 6.35 14.66
C PRO A 55 2.80 5.48 13.42
N ASN A 56 3.92 5.60 12.71
CA ASN A 56 4.29 4.69 11.61
C ASN A 56 4.44 3.27 12.17
N PRO A 57 3.63 2.30 11.71
CA PRO A 57 3.70 0.94 12.23
C PRO A 57 5.05 0.30 11.86
N GLN A 58 5.65 -0.34 12.84
CA GLN A 58 6.97 -0.97 12.75
C GLN A 58 6.88 -2.47 12.45
N THR A 59 5.74 -3.08 12.76
CA THR A 59 5.51 -4.52 12.63
C THR A 59 4.22 -4.80 11.86
N ILE A 60 4.08 -6.04 11.40
CA ILE A 60 2.87 -6.49 10.70
C ILE A 60 1.67 -6.50 11.66
N GLU A 61 1.92 -6.87 12.91
CA GLU A 61 0.94 -6.91 13.98
C GLU A 61 0.40 -5.50 14.27
N GLU A 62 1.28 -4.50 14.33
CA GLU A 62 0.89 -3.09 14.46
C GLU A 62 0.06 -2.61 13.28
N VAL A 63 0.41 -2.99 12.05
CA VAL A 63 -0.40 -2.68 10.85
C VAL A 63 -1.80 -3.27 10.97
N CYS A 64 -1.90 -4.56 11.31
CA CYS A 64 -3.19 -5.23 11.47
C CYS A 64 -4.02 -4.60 12.58
N GLN A 65 -3.40 -4.26 13.70
CA GLN A 65 -4.07 -3.60 14.83
C GLN A 65 -4.58 -2.21 14.45
N GLN A 66 -3.70 -1.36 13.89
CA GLN A 66 -4.08 -0.01 13.46
C GLN A 66 -5.19 -0.02 12.40
N ALA A 67 -5.12 -0.93 11.44
CA ALA A 67 -6.14 -1.09 10.41
C ALA A 67 -7.48 -1.55 11.00
N SER A 68 -7.45 -2.52 11.93
CA SER A 68 -8.66 -2.98 12.63
C SER A 68 -9.32 -1.86 13.42
N ASP A 69 -8.52 -1.09 14.17
CA ASP A 69 -9.04 0.02 14.97
C ASP A 69 -9.59 1.15 14.08
N ALA A 70 -8.95 1.43 12.94
CA ALA A 70 -9.47 2.39 11.97
C ALA A 70 -10.82 1.95 11.38
N VAL A 71 -10.96 0.67 11.03
CA VAL A 71 -12.22 0.10 10.53
C VAL A 71 -13.33 0.14 11.59
N LYS A 72 -13.00 -0.14 12.86
CA LYS A 72 -13.96 0.00 13.97
C LYS A 72 -14.46 1.44 14.11
N ARG A 73 -13.54 2.41 14.16
CA ARG A 73 -13.88 3.84 14.25
C ARG A 73 -14.73 4.30 13.06
N ALA A 74 -14.33 3.95 11.84
CA ALA A 74 -15.08 4.31 10.64
C ALA A 74 -16.50 3.69 10.66
N SER A 75 -16.63 2.44 11.10
CA SER A 75 -17.93 1.77 11.23
C SER A 75 -18.82 2.44 12.28
N GLN A 76 -18.23 2.86 13.42
CA GLN A 76 -18.93 3.62 14.47
C GLN A 76 -19.43 4.99 13.97
N ASP A 77 -18.67 5.63 13.08
CA ASP A 77 -19.06 6.86 12.39
C ASP A 77 -20.03 6.63 11.21
N GLY A 78 -20.57 5.42 11.07
CA GLY A 78 -21.57 5.08 10.05
C GLY A 78 -21.02 4.83 8.65
N LYS A 79 -19.69 4.68 8.51
CA LYS A 79 -19.06 4.37 7.22
C LYS A 79 -19.17 2.87 6.93
N SER A 80 -20.14 2.47 6.11
CA SER A 80 -20.32 1.06 5.73
C SER A 80 -19.45 0.63 4.54
N ARG A 81 -18.88 1.55 3.77
CA ARG A 81 -18.00 1.25 2.62
C ARG A 81 -16.63 1.82 2.90
N GLN A 82 -15.62 0.97 2.96
CA GLN A 82 -14.30 1.35 3.44
C GLN A 82 -13.21 0.78 2.54
N LEU A 83 -12.18 1.58 2.28
CA LEU A 83 -11.01 1.22 1.49
C LEU A 83 -9.80 1.03 2.41
N LEU A 84 -9.14 -0.11 2.24
CA LEU A 84 -7.84 -0.40 2.82
C LEU A 84 -6.81 -0.60 1.72
N GLN A 85 -5.63 -0.04 1.89
CA GLN A 85 -4.48 -0.32 1.04
C GLN A 85 -3.25 -0.47 1.92
N ILE A 86 -2.78 -1.70 2.06
CA ILE A 86 -1.80 -2.09 3.06
C ILE A 86 -0.47 -2.38 2.38
N LEU A 87 0.63 -1.90 2.97
CA LEU A 87 1.97 -2.32 2.55
C LEU A 87 2.18 -3.79 2.92
N LEU A 88 2.24 -4.65 1.90
CA LEU A 88 2.27 -6.10 2.06
C LEU A 88 3.66 -6.59 2.51
N PRO A 89 3.73 -7.56 3.45
CA PRO A 89 4.99 -8.13 3.94
C PRO A 89 5.48 -9.23 2.99
N VAL A 90 5.56 -8.90 1.70
CA VAL A 90 6.21 -9.78 0.74
C VAL A 90 7.71 -9.54 0.74
N ASP A 91 8.43 -10.45 0.11
CA ASP A 91 9.82 -10.18 -0.24
C ASP A 91 10.75 -9.96 0.97
N GLN A 92 11.60 -8.93 1.00
CA GLN A 92 12.44 -8.66 2.16
C GLN A 92 11.60 -8.23 3.36
N ARG A 93 10.42 -7.64 3.11
CA ARG A 93 9.48 -7.20 4.16
C ARG A 93 8.87 -8.36 4.95
N GLN A 94 8.92 -9.58 4.42
CA GLN A 94 8.56 -10.78 5.19
C GLN A 94 9.55 -11.04 6.34
N PHE A 95 10.82 -10.65 6.18
CA PHE A 95 11.88 -10.81 7.18
C PHE A 95 12.11 -9.53 7.97
N ASN A 96 12.02 -8.38 7.32
CA ASN A 96 12.19 -7.07 7.91
C ASN A 96 11.14 -6.10 7.36
N TYR A 97 10.05 -5.89 8.09
CA TYR A 97 8.98 -5.00 7.61
C TYR A 97 9.45 -3.56 7.37
N LEU A 98 10.55 -3.15 8.02
CA LEU A 98 11.15 -1.82 7.91
C LEU A 98 12.14 -1.70 6.75
N ASP A 99 12.39 -2.78 5.99
CA ASP A 99 13.28 -2.72 4.84
C ASP A 99 12.68 -1.80 3.77
N THR A 100 13.50 -0.84 3.37
CA THR A 100 13.16 0.17 2.37
C THR A 100 13.99 0.00 1.11
N GLU A 101 14.83 -1.03 0.97
CA GLU A 101 15.60 -1.25 -0.25
C GLU A 101 14.72 -1.76 -1.41
N PRO A 102 15.02 -1.35 -2.66
CA PRO A 102 14.29 -1.84 -3.81
C PRO A 102 14.79 -3.25 -4.11
N ARG A 103 13.91 -4.12 -4.57
CA ARG A 103 14.32 -5.44 -5.02
C ARG A 103 14.69 -5.47 -6.48
N ASP A 104 15.68 -6.30 -6.78
CA ASP A 104 16.08 -6.69 -8.14
C ASP A 104 15.12 -7.71 -8.78
N TYR A 105 14.24 -8.36 -7.99
CA TYR A 105 13.27 -9.35 -8.49
C TYR A 105 11.87 -9.14 -7.89
N PRO A 106 10.83 -8.96 -8.73
CA PRO A 106 9.47 -8.76 -8.25
C PRO A 106 8.88 -10.03 -7.64
N CYS A 107 8.10 -9.87 -6.57
CA CYS A 107 7.24 -10.91 -6.02
C CYS A 107 6.21 -11.38 -7.05
N SER A 108 5.76 -12.64 -6.96
CA SER A 108 4.64 -13.09 -7.79
C SER A 108 3.33 -12.48 -7.27
N ILE A 109 2.41 -12.13 -8.19
CA ILE A 109 1.08 -11.61 -7.81
C ILE A 109 0.34 -12.61 -6.89
N ARG A 110 0.58 -13.90 -7.07
CA ARG A 110 0.03 -14.97 -6.22
C ARG A 110 0.52 -14.86 -4.77
N ASP A 111 1.80 -14.59 -4.56
CA ASP A 111 2.37 -14.46 -3.22
C ASP A 111 1.89 -13.18 -2.53
N GLU A 112 1.80 -12.07 -3.27
CA GLU A 112 1.17 -10.84 -2.79
C GLU A 112 -0.28 -11.07 -2.39
N PHE A 113 -1.03 -11.83 -3.18
CA PHE A 113 -2.42 -12.16 -2.89
C PHE A 113 -2.56 -12.99 -1.61
N ILE A 114 -1.70 -14.01 -1.45
CA ILE A 114 -1.68 -14.84 -0.24
C ILE A 114 -1.33 -13.98 0.98
N ALA A 115 -0.33 -13.10 0.86
CA ALA A 115 0.05 -12.17 1.94
C ALA A 115 -1.12 -11.24 2.30
N CYS A 116 -1.78 -10.67 1.30
CA CYS A 116 -2.94 -9.79 1.48
C CYS A 116 -4.11 -10.51 2.16
N CYS A 117 -4.41 -11.76 1.76
CA CYS A 117 -5.43 -12.59 2.42
C CYS A 117 -5.10 -12.86 3.90
N LYS A 118 -3.83 -13.16 4.22
CA LYS A 118 -3.38 -13.40 5.61
C LYS A 118 -3.51 -12.14 6.48
N LEU A 119 -3.10 -10.99 5.96
CA LEU A 119 -3.28 -9.70 6.65
C LEU A 119 -4.75 -9.37 6.86
N THR A 120 -5.56 -9.51 5.82
CA THR A 120 -7.00 -9.26 5.88
C THR A 120 -7.67 -10.19 6.89
N THR A 121 -7.30 -11.47 6.93
CA THR A 121 -7.78 -12.42 7.94
C THR A 121 -7.44 -11.95 9.35
N SER A 122 -6.22 -11.48 9.58
CA SER A 122 -5.78 -10.98 10.88
C SER A 122 -6.53 -9.70 11.28
N ILE A 123 -6.79 -8.81 10.33
CA ILE A 123 -7.61 -7.61 10.53
C ILE A 123 -9.04 -8.01 10.90
N LEU A 124 -9.68 -8.89 10.12
CA LEU A 124 -11.05 -9.34 10.40
C LEU A 124 -11.18 -10.01 11.78
N LYS A 125 -10.17 -10.79 12.19
CA LYS A 125 -10.11 -11.34 13.55
C LYS A 125 -10.02 -10.23 14.62
N GLY A 126 -9.22 -9.19 14.37
CA GLY A 126 -9.16 -8.01 15.22
C GLY A 126 -10.47 -7.22 15.31
N LEU A 127 -11.38 -7.39 14.35
CA LEU A 127 -12.71 -6.77 14.35
C LEU A 127 -13.75 -7.55 15.17
N GLY A 128 -13.60 -8.86 15.28
CA GLY A 128 -14.48 -9.70 16.11
C GLY A 128 -14.38 -9.33 17.60
N ASP A 129 -15.43 -9.64 18.35
CA ASP A 129 -15.33 -9.62 19.81
C ASP A 129 -14.31 -10.68 20.25
N THR A 130 -13.41 -10.30 21.17
CA THR A 130 -12.23 -11.05 21.60
C THR A 130 -12.49 -12.48 22.12
N ASP A 131 -13.74 -12.86 22.31
CA ASP A 131 -14.15 -14.19 22.81
C ASP A 131 -14.57 -15.17 21.70
N ARG A 132 -14.72 -14.70 20.45
CA ARG A 132 -15.08 -15.57 19.33
C ARG A 132 -13.87 -15.83 18.45
N ASN A 133 -13.36 -17.06 18.49
CA ASN A 133 -12.45 -17.58 17.46
C ASN A 133 -13.25 -17.86 16.17
N ASP A 134 -13.90 -16.84 15.64
CA ASP A 134 -14.73 -16.96 14.45
C ASP A 134 -13.82 -17.22 13.24
N GLU A 135 -14.05 -18.37 12.61
CA GLU A 135 -13.34 -18.75 11.40
C GLU A 135 -13.64 -17.74 10.28
N VAL A 136 -12.58 -17.21 9.67
CA VAL A 136 -12.69 -16.36 8.48
C VAL A 136 -12.77 -17.25 7.25
N LEU A 137 -13.92 -17.22 6.60
CA LEU A 137 -14.17 -17.96 5.38
C LEU A 137 -13.64 -17.19 4.18
N VAL A 138 -13.07 -17.91 3.22
CA VAL A 138 -12.52 -17.37 1.97
C VAL A 138 -13.36 -17.89 0.81
N LYS A 139 -13.90 -16.99 0.00
CA LYS A 139 -14.60 -17.32 -1.24
C LYS A 139 -13.92 -16.63 -2.42
N ARG A 140 -13.53 -17.39 -3.45
CA ARG A 140 -13.03 -16.80 -4.71
C ARG A 140 -14.12 -15.96 -5.39
N ILE A 141 -13.70 -14.82 -5.94
CA ILE A 141 -14.54 -13.89 -6.72
C ILE A 141 -13.86 -13.75 -8.08
N GLY A 142 -14.63 -13.71 -9.16
CA GLY A 142 -14.08 -13.70 -10.52
C GLY A 142 -14.96 -14.47 -11.49
N GLU A 143 -14.48 -14.66 -12.71
CA GLU A 143 -15.14 -15.53 -13.68
C GLU A 143 -14.86 -16.99 -13.32
N LEU A 144 -15.90 -17.83 -13.31
CA LEU A 144 -15.78 -19.27 -13.00
C LEU A 144 -14.82 -20.01 -13.94
N GLU A 145 -14.67 -19.52 -15.17
CA GLU A 145 -13.79 -20.10 -16.19
C GLU A 145 -12.35 -19.56 -16.10
N ASN A 146 -12.12 -18.49 -15.35
CA ASN A 146 -10.81 -17.87 -15.16
C ASN A 146 -10.38 -17.97 -13.68
N GLU A 147 -10.08 -19.20 -13.23
CA GLU A 147 -9.58 -19.51 -11.87
C GLU A 147 -8.22 -18.85 -11.54
N MET A 148 -7.61 -18.14 -12.50
CA MET A 148 -6.29 -17.54 -12.36
C MET A 148 -6.32 -16.15 -11.69
N ASP A 149 -7.48 -15.48 -11.63
CA ASP A 149 -7.55 -14.12 -11.08
C ASP A 149 -7.44 -14.15 -9.54
N PRO A 150 -6.45 -13.45 -8.96
CA PRO A 150 -6.17 -13.51 -7.54
C PRO A 150 -7.12 -12.59 -6.75
N VAL A 151 -8.42 -12.86 -6.79
CA VAL A 151 -9.46 -12.09 -6.09
C VAL A 151 -10.25 -13.00 -5.15
N ALA A 152 -10.58 -12.49 -3.96
CA ALA A 152 -11.41 -13.22 -3.00
C ALA A 152 -12.26 -12.29 -2.12
N ALA A 153 -13.40 -12.79 -1.65
CA ALA A 153 -14.11 -12.26 -0.51
C ALA A 153 -13.75 -13.05 0.75
N LEU A 154 -13.38 -12.33 1.79
CA LEU A 154 -13.14 -12.84 3.13
C LEU A 154 -14.22 -12.32 4.07
N TYR A 155 -14.79 -13.19 4.90
CA TYR A 155 -15.84 -12.82 5.83
C TYR A 155 -15.90 -13.80 7.03
N PRO A 156 -16.26 -13.32 8.23
CA PRO A 156 -16.64 -14.20 9.34
C PRO A 156 -17.91 -14.99 9.00
N SER A 157 -18.15 -16.08 9.75
CA SER A 157 -19.30 -16.99 9.54
C SER A 157 -20.66 -16.26 9.53
N ASP A 158 -20.82 -15.23 10.36
CA ASP A 158 -22.04 -14.40 10.47
C ASP A 158 -22.20 -13.38 9.32
N LYS A 159 -21.16 -13.21 8.49
CA LYS A 159 -21.10 -12.24 7.39
C LYS A 159 -21.40 -10.80 7.84
N SER A 160 -21.07 -10.45 9.08
CA SER A 160 -21.20 -9.10 9.65
C SER A 160 -20.32 -8.07 8.92
N ILE A 161 -19.24 -8.53 8.30
CA ILE A 161 -18.35 -7.77 7.44
C ILE A 161 -17.94 -8.61 6.23
N VAL A 162 -17.71 -7.97 5.09
CA VAL A 162 -17.14 -8.64 3.90
C VAL A 162 -15.98 -7.81 3.37
N ALA A 163 -14.81 -8.44 3.23
CA ALA A 163 -13.62 -7.83 2.65
C ALA A 163 -13.32 -8.43 1.28
N VAL A 164 -13.35 -7.61 0.23
CA VAL A 164 -12.92 -8.01 -1.11
C VAL A 164 -11.45 -7.66 -1.28
N VAL A 165 -10.62 -8.70 -1.38
CA VAL A 165 -9.17 -8.62 -1.47
C VAL A 165 -8.74 -8.67 -2.92
N PHE A 166 -7.82 -7.76 -3.30
CA PHE A 166 -7.24 -7.66 -4.64
C PHE A 166 -8.26 -7.50 -5.79
N PRO A 167 -9.34 -6.71 -5.62
CA PRO A 167 -10.29 -6.58 -6.71
C PRO A 167 -9.67 -5.91 -7.95
N ILE A 168 -10.10 -6.41 -9.10
CA ILE A 168 -9.80 -5.90 -10.44
C ILE A 168 -11.06 -5.27 -11.06
N SER A 169 -10.91 -4.51 -12.14
CA SER A 169 -12.01 -3.79 -12.83
C SER A 169 -13.19 -4.70 -13.18
N GLU A 170 -12.91 -5.93 -13.59
CA GLU A 170 -13.87 -6.94 -14.04
C GLU A 170 -14.78 -7.39 -12.89
N THR A 171 -14.26 -7.39 -11.66
CA THR A 171 -14.99 -7.81 -10.46
C THR A 171 -15.93 -6.75 -9.89
N LEU A 172 -15.91 -5.52 -10.43
CA LEU A 172 -16.67 -4.40 -9.90
C LEU A 172 -18.19 -4.66 -9.86
N LYS A 173 -18.74 -5.39 -10.84
CA LYS A 173 -20.16 -5.79 -10.84
C LYS A 173 -20.50 -6.70 -9.66
N GLN A 174 -19.61 -7.64 -9.34
CA GLN A 174 -19.79 -8.56 -8.20
C GLN A 174 -19.71 -7.80 -6.88
N ILE A 175 -18.77 -6.85 -6.76
CA ILE A 175 -18.64 -5.97 -5.58
C ILE A 175 -19.92 -5.13 -5.39
N LYS A 176 -20.46 -4.55 -6.46
CA LYS A 176 -21.74 -3.82 -6.43
C LYS A 176 -22.89 -4.71 -5.93
N SER A 177 -22.93 -5.97 -6.35
CA SER A 177 -23.92 -6.93 -5.85
C SER A 177 -23.76 -7.19 -4.35
N ILE A 178 -22.52 -7.46 -3.89
CA ILE A 178 -22.23 -7.69 -2.47
C ILE A 178 -22.68 -6.52 -1.59
N VAL A 179 -22.47 -5.29 -2.05
CA VAL A 179 -22.92 -4.08 -1.34
C VAL A 179 -24.45 -3.98 -1.35
N LYS A 180 -25.10 -4.26 -2.48
CA LYS A 180 -26.56 -4.20 -2.62
C LYS A 180 -27.28 -5.25 -1.79
N ASP A 181 -26.68 -6.43 -1.62
CA ASP A 181 -27.25 -7.52 -0.83
C ASP A 181 -27.46 -7.12 0.64
N ASN A 182 -26.60 -6.24 1.18
CA ASN A 182 -26.79 -5.63 2.49
C ASN A 182 -26.05 -4.28 2.59
N GLU A 183 -26.76 -3.18 2.38
CA GLU A 183 -26.17 -1.84 2.36
C GLU A 183 -25.67 -1.33 3.72
N ARG A 184 -26.17 -1.92 4.82
CA ARG A 184 -25.77 -1.59 6.19
C ARG A 184 -24.53 -2.36 6.65
N ARG A 185 -24.21 -3.47 5.98
CA ARG A 185 -23.04 -4.29 6.28
C ARG A 185 -21.76 -3.54 5.88
N THR A 186 -20.76 -3.58 6.76
CA THR A 186 -19.42 -3.08 6.44
C THR A 186 -18.83 -3.90 5.28
N THR A 187 -18.49 -3.22 4.19
CA THR A 187 -17.84 -3.79 3.02
C THR A 187 -16.49 -3.12 2.84
N LEU A 188 -15.43 -3.93 2.88
CA LEU A 188 -14.06 -3.49 2.69
C LEU A 188 -13.60 -3.79 1.26
N ILE A 189 -12.93 -2.84 0.63
CA ILE A 189 -12.03 -3.11 -0.50
C ILE A 189 -10.61 -3.11 0.05
N VAL A 190 -9.85 -4.18 -0.21
CA VAL A 190 -8.48 -4.33 0.31
C VAL A 190 -7.49 -4.49 -0.83
N ASN A 191 -6.53 -3.56 -0.91
CA ASN A 191 -5.46 -3.51 -1.91
C ASN A 191 -5.96 -3.70 -3.37
N PRO A 192 -6.83 -2.80 -3.88
CA PRO A 192 -7.31 -2.89 -5.25
C PRO A 192 -6.16 -2.87 -6.26
N GLN A 193 -6.33 -3.58 -7.38
CA GLN A 193 -5.30 -3.75 -8.41
C GLN A 193 -5.47 -2.80 -9.60
N TRP A 194 -6.56 -2.03 -9.67
CA TRP A 194 -6.75 -1.00 -10.69
C TRP A 194 -5.92 0.25 -10.40
N ARG A 195 -5.52 0.96 -11.46
CA ARG A 195 -4.78 2.21 -11.37
C ARG A 195 -5.73 3.40 -11.55
N SER A 196 -5.97 4.14 -10.47
CA SER A 196 -6.81 5.35 -10.49
C SER A 196 -6.13 6.55 -11.16
N SER A 197 -4.79 6.55 -11.29
CA SER A 197 -4.01 7.65 -11.84
C SER A 197 -2.79 7.17 -12.64
N GLY A 198 -2.47 7.84 -13.76
CA GLY A 198 -1.24 7.63 -14.52
C GLY A 198 -1.36 6.78 -15.79
N GLN A 199 -2.52 6.20 -16.07
CA GLN A 199 -2.79 5.49 -17.33
C GLN A 199 -3.63 6.38 -18.27
N ILE A 200 -3.27 6.42 -19.56
CA ILE A 200 -4.00 7.20 -20.59
C ILE A 200 -5.44 6.69 -20.75
N ILE A 201 -5.67 5.40 -20.48
CA ILE A 201 -6.97 4.73 -20.53
C ILE A 201 -7.27 4.21 -19.12
N SER A 202 -8.43 4.57 -18.59
CA SER A 202 -8.89 4.03 -17.30
C SER A 202 -9.21 2.54 -17.43
N ASP A 203 -8.87 1.76 -16.41
CA ASP A 203 -9.25 0.34 -16.29
C ASP A 203 -10.79 0.15 -16.33
N PHE A 204 -11.56 1.21 -16.08
CA PHE A 204 -13.01 1.23 -16.10
C PHE A 204 -13.63 1.66 -17.45
N GLY A 205 -12.81 1.73 -18.51
CA GLY A 205 -13.24 2.10 -19.85
C GLY A 205 -13.48 3.61 -20.02
N PHE A 206 -14.47 3.98 -20.84
CA PHE A 206 -14.72 5.37 -21.24
C PHE A 206 -16.16 5.81 -21.01
N GLY A 207 -16.37 7.12 -20.93
CA GLY A 207 -17.70 7.73 -20.91
C GLY A 207 -18.52 7.44 -19.65
N PRO A 208 -19.84 7.17 -19.78
CA PRO A 208 -20.74 6.99 -18.64
C PRO A 208 -20.37 5.82 -17.72
N TRP A 209 -19.81 4.73 -18.27
CA TRP A 209 -19.45 3.54 -17.49
C TRP A 209 -18.30 3.82 -16.52
N ARG A 210 -17.29 4.55 -17.00
CA ARG A 210 -16.18 5.03 -16.15
C ARG A 210 -16.70 5.90 -15.01
N ARG A 211 -17.56 6.89 -15.32
CA ARG A 211 -18.12 7.79 -14.29
C ARG A 211 -18.88 7.01 -13.20
N GLN A 212 -19.70 6.03 -13.58
CA GLN A 212 -20.43 5.19 -12.62
C GLN A 212 -19.53 4.24 -11.81
N ALA A 213 -18.38 3.86 -12.34
CA ALA A 213 -17.39 3.08 -11.62
C ALA A 213 -16.67 3.96 -10.59
N GLU A 214 -16.16 5.12 -11.03
CA GLU A 214 -15.49 6.09 -10.17
C GLU A 214 -16.43 6.61 -9.07
N GLU A 215 -17.69 6.95 -9.38
CA GLU A 215 -18.67 7.37 -8.38
C GLU A 215 -18.93 6.30 -7.31
N PHE A 216 -19.03 5.03 -7.73
CA PHE A 216 -19.18 3.93 -6.80
C PHE A 216 -17.93 3.74 -5.93
N LEU A 217 -16.73 3.79 -6.51
CA LEU A 217 -15.48 3.63 -5.77
C LEU A 217 -15.21 4.81 -4.83
N ASN A 218 -15.56 6.03 -5.24
CA ASN A 218 -15.48 7.22 -4.40
C ASN A 218 -16.45 7.19 -3.21
N SER A 219 -17.43 6.27 -3.21
CA SER A 219 -18.27 6.04 -2.03
C SER A 219 -17.58 5.23 -0.92
N PHE A 220 -16.39 4.67 -1.18
CA PHE A 220 -15.58 3.99 -0.17
C PHE A 220 -14.68 4.99 0.55
N GLU A 221 -14.82 5.04 1.88
CA GLU A 221 -14.02 5.90 2.74
C GLU A 221 -12.59 5.36 2.86
N SER A 222 -11.58 6.21 2.62
CA SER A 222 -10.17 5.85 2.79
C SER A 222 -9.85 5.66 4.28
N THR A 223 -9.99 4.42 4.74
CA THR A 223 -10.02 4.09 6.17
C THR A 223 -8.63 3.82 6.70
N TYR A 224 -7.86 3.01 5.97
CA TYR A 224 -6.47 2.72 6.32
C TYR A 224 -5.63 2.56 5.05
N ILE A 225 -4.70 3.47 4.81
CA ILE A 225 -3.79 3.39 3.65
C ILE A 225 -2.36 3.55 4.15
N LEU A 226 -1.52 2.56 3.89
CA LEU A 226 -0.09 2.59 4.15
C LEU A 226 0.65 2.32 2.83
N LEU A 227 1.28 3.35 2.29
CA LEU A 227 2.06 3.29 1.05
C LEU A 227 3.52 3.59 1.33
N GLU A 228 4.39 3.09 0.47
CA GLU A 228 5.81 3.45 0.46
C GLU A 228 6.19 4.00 -0.91
N GLN A 229 6.90 5.12 -0.93
CA GLN A 229 7.27 5.82 -2.17
C GLN A 229 8.71 6.31 -2.11
N ARG A 230 9.42 6.16 -3.23
CA ARG A 230 10.75 6.74 -3.42
C ARG A 230 10.63 8.13 -3.99
N ILE A 231 11.32 9.08 -3.37
CA ILE A 231 11.34 10.49 -3.76
C ILE A 231 12.77 10.87 -4.13
N GLY A 232 12.96 11.36 -5.36
CA GLY A 232 14.26 11.77 -5.87
C GLY A 232 15.29 10.63 -5.92
N GLU A 233 16.57 10.96 -5.72
CA GLU A 233 17.66 9.99 -5.60
C GLU A 233 17.62 9.32 -4.21
N ALA A 234 16.61 8.46 -4.02
CA ALA A 234 16.34 7.74 -2.79
C ALA A 234 17.30 6.55 -2.57
N SER A 235 18.59 6.73 -2.82
CA SER A 235 19.60 5.72 -2.49
C SER A 235 20.04 5.90 -1.04
N ASN A 236 19.87 4.88 -0.21
CA ASN A 236 20.39 4.84 1.16
C ASN A 236 21.93 4.74 1.21
N VAL A 237 22.61 4.61 0.06
CA VAL A 237 24.04 4.30 -0.06
C VAL A 237 24.89 5.53 -0.34
N VAL A 238 24.31 6.56 -0.99
CA VAL A 238 25.04 7.76 -1.42
C VAL A 238 24.73 8.93 -0.49
N ALA A 239 25.73 9.30 0.31
CA ALA A 239 25.69 10.50 1.14
C ALA A 239 25.65 11.74 0.23
N GLY A 240 24.50 12.40 0.15
CA GLY A 240 24.35 13.67 -0.58
C GLY A 240 23.08 13.83 -1.42
N GLY A 241 22.27 12.78 -1.58
CA GLY A 241 21.01 12.88 -2.32
C GLY A 241 19.95 13.69 -1.56
N ALA A 242 19.24 14.58 -2.26
CA ALA A 242 18.05 15.30 -1.77
C ALA A 242 16.80 14.39 -1.65
N GLY A 243 16.98 13.08 -1.84
CA GLY A 243 15.91 12.10 -1.87
C GLY A 243 15.73 11.30 -0.58
N GLY A 244 14.76 10.38 -0.62
CA GLY A 244 14.47 9.48 0.48
C GLY A 244 13.30 8.55 0.17
N VAL A 245 13.13 7.55 1.04
CA VAL A 245 11.94 6.70 1.04
C VAL A 245 10.96 7.27 2.05
N VAL A 246 9.71 7.48 1.62
CA VAL A 246 8.64 7.95 2.50
C VAL A 246 7.56 6.90 2.66
N ARG A 247 6.99 6.82 3.87
CA ARG A 247 5.74 6.12 4.12
C ARG A 247 4.60 7.11 4.27
N LEU A 248 3.53 6.87 3.54
CA LEU A 248 2.29 7.65 3.59
C LEU A 248 1.26 6.84 4.37
N LEU A 249 0.82 7.37 5.51
CA LEU A 249 -0.16 6.73 6.37
C LEU A 249 -1.44 7.56 6.43
N LYS A 250 -2.56 7.00 5.97
CA LYS A 250 -3.92 7.46 6.28
C LYS A 250 -4.49 6.50 7.30
N CYS A 251 -4.95 7.01 8.45
CA CYS A 251 -5.62 6.21 9.45
C CYS A 251 -6.84 6.98 9.96
N PHE A 252 -8.04 6.54 9.58
CA PHE A 252 -9.29 7.23 9.93
C PHE A 252 -9.43 7.41 11.47
N PRO A 253 -9.87 8.59 11.94
CA PRO A 253 -10.36 9.76 11.17
C PRO A 253 -9.27 10.77 10.77
N GLU A 254 -8.01 10.50 11.10
CA GLU A 254 -6.92 11.46 10.99
C GLU A 254 -6.51 11.76 9.53
N ASP A 255 -5.82 12.88 9.36
CA ASP A 255 -5.20 13.31 8.10
C ASP A 255 -4.09 12.33 7.64
N TRP A 256 -3.54 12.56 6.45
CA TRP A 256 -2.38 11.83 5.95
C TRP A 256 -1.12 12.23 6.70
N HIS A 257 -0.40 11.26 7.26
CA HIS A 257 0.93 11.43 7.85
C HIS A 257 2.02 11.00 6.87
N VAL A 258 3.06 11.81 6.73
CA VAL A 258 4.21 11.54 5.86
C VAL A 258 5.43 11.26 6.73
N TYR A 259 5.93 10.03 6.66
CA TYR A 259 7.09 9.56 7.41
C TYR A 259 8.30 9.44 6.49
N LEU A 260 9.40 10.11 6.83
CA LEU A 260 10.69 9.89 6.18
C LEU A 260 11.37 8.69 6.83
N MET A 261 11.67 7.66 6.04
CA MET A 261 12.32 6.45 6.51
C MET A 261 13.83 6.62 6.51
N ALA A 262 14.47 6.15 7.58
CA ALA A 262 15.91 5.99 7.70
C ALA A 262 16.31 4.54 7.38
N GLY A 263 17.60 4.33 7.12
CA GLY A 263 18.13 3.01 6.81
C GLY A 263 17.98 2.01 7.97
N ASP A 264 18.18 2.46 9.21
CA ASP A 264 18.01 1.65 10.42
C ASP A 264 16.55 1.21 10.71
N GLY A 265 15.61 1.55 9.83
CA GLY A 265 14.19 1.30 9.96
C GLY A 265 13.45 2.34 10.81
N SER A 266 14.17 3.27 11.45
CA SER A 266 13.54 4.39 12.14
C SER A 266 12.87 5.35 11.15
N SER A 267 11.94 6.16 11.64
CA SER A 267 11.22 7.10 10.79
C SER A 267 10.85 8.37 11.52
N ASP A 268 10.94 9.50 10.83
CA ASP A 268 10.56 10.82 11.32
C ASP A 268 9.30 11.31 10.62
N LEU A 269 8.35 11.87 11.37
CA LEU A 269 7.17 12.50 10.80
C LEU A 269 7.58 13.85 10.21
N ILE A 270 7.45 14.01 8.89
CA ILE A 270 7.88 15.21 8.16
C ILE A 270 6.72 16.07 7.66
N GLY A 271 5.48 15.59 7.75
CA GLY A 271 4.31 16.38 7.39
C GLY A 271 2.98 15.69 7.66
N CYS A 272 1.93 16.50 7.74
CA CYS A 272 0.53 16.08 7.80
C CYS A 272 -0.27 16.83 6.72
N GLN A 273 -1.15 16.14 6.00
CA GLN A 273 -1.97 16.73 4.93
C GLN A 273 -3.40 16.16 4.92
N ALA A 274 -4.38 17.03 4.68
CA ALA A 274 -5.79 16.60 4.62
C ALA A 274 -6.09 15.62 3.46
N GLN A 275 -5.31 15.69 2.38
CA GLN A 275 -5.43 14.82 1.21
C GLN A 275 -4.13 14.07 0.98
N GLN A 276 -4.18 13.02 0.15
CA GLN A 276 -3.00 12.27 -0.20
C GLN A 276 -1.99 13.20 -0.90
N PRO A 277 -0.77 13.36 -0.37
CA PRO A 277 0.22 14.24 -0.96
C PRO A 277 0.63 13.75 -2.35
N THR A 278 0.78 14.68 -3.28
CA THR A 278 1.31 14.42 -4.62
C THR A 278 2.83 14.20 -4.58
N TYR A 279 3.38 13.58 -5.63
CA TYR A 279 4.83 13.39 -5.76
C TYR A 279 5.62 14.70 -5.58
N LYS A 280 5.14 15.81 -6.17
CA LYS A 280 5.79 17.13 -6.08
C LYS A 280 5.78 17.69 -4.65
N GLU A 281 4.68 17.51 -3.92
CA GLU A 281 4.60 17.94 -2.52
C GLU A 281 5.54 17.11 -1.63
N LEU A 282 5.67 15.82 -1.93
CA LEU A 282 6.62 14.94 -1.24
C LEU A 282 8.07 15.35 -1.50
N GLU A 283 8.44 15.76 -2.72
CA GLU A 283 9.78 16.30 -3.01
C GLU A 283 10.11 17.52 -2.13
N VAL A 284 9.16 18.45 -2.00
CA VAL A 284 9.33 19.64 -1.16
C VAL A 284 9.47 19.25 0.32
N LEU A 285 8.58 18.38 0.83
CA LEU A 285 8.63 17.94 2.23
C LEU A 285 9.94 17.22 2.56
N VAL A 286 10.40 16.32 1.69
CA VAL A 286 11.66 15.59 1.88
C VAL A 286 12.85 16.55 1.82
N ALA A 287 12.88 17.46 0.86
CA ALA A 287 13.96 18.43 0.74
C ALA A 287 14.06 19.35 1.97
N GLU A 288 12.94 19.83 2.51
CA GLU A 288 12.92 20.62 3.75
C GLU A 288 13.35 19.80 4.96
N ALA A 289 12.83 18.57 5.11
CA ALA A 289 13.20 17.68 6.21
C ALA A 289 14.70 17.38 6.21
N ARG A 290 15.31 17.14 5.05
CA ARG A 290 16.75 16.85 4.91
C ARG A 290 17.66 18.02 5.31
N LYS A 291 17.15 19.25 5.42
CA LYS A 291 17.92 20.37 5.98
C LYS A 291 18.11 20.28 7.50
N THR A 292 17.22 19.55 8.18
CA THR A 292 17.16 19.51 9.65
C THR A 292 17.43 18.11 10.22
N ILE A 293 17.08 17.06 9.47
CA ILE A 293 17.25 15.66 9.86
C ILE A 293 18.57 15.16 9.26
N PRO A 294 19.62 14.93 10.09
CA PRO A 294 20.89 14.42 9.59
C PRO A 294 20.72 13.02 9.00
N TRP A 295 21.49 12.72 7.95
CA TRP A 295 21.56 11.38 7.39
C TRP A 295 22.03 10.39 8.46
N LYS A 296 21.12 9.54 8.94
CA LYS A 296 21.49 8.33 9.66
C LYS A 296 22.00 7.33 8.61
N GLN A 297 23.29 7.38 8.34
CA GLN A 297 23.93 6.39 7.48
C GLN A 297 23.86 5.03 8.17
N TYR A 298 23.63 3.97 7.39
CA TYR A 298 24.09 2.66 7.80
C TYR A 298 25.60 2.77 8.09
N PRO A 299 26.11 2.22 9.21
CA PRO A 299 27.54 2.04 9.33
C PRO A 299 28.02 1.29 8.10
N ARG A 300 28.81 1.94 7.24
CA ARG A 300 29.47 1.31 6.10
C ARG A 300 30.39 0.24 6.65
N MET A 301 29.92 -0.99 6.74
CA MET A 301 30.78 -2.15 6.93
C MET A 301 31.60 -2.26 5.64
N LEU A 302 32.87 -1.87 5.70
CA LEU A 302 33.83 -2.05 4.62
C LEU A 302 34.03 -3.56 4.40
N GLY A 303 33.30 -4.13 3.44
CA GLY A 303 33.36 -5.53 3.06
C GLY A 303 31.95 -6.07 2.87
N GLY A 304 31.65 -6.59 1.67
CA GLY A 304 30.32 -6.99 1.20
C GLY A 304 29.71 -8.16 1.97
N SER A 305 29.46 -7.95 3.24
CA SER A 305 28.60 -8.76 4.09
C SER A 305 27.27 -8.04 4.20
N GLU A 306 26.20 -8.84 4.18
CA GLU A 306 24.80 -8.42 4.16
C GLU A 306 24.51 -7.24 5.12
N PRO A 307 23.55 -6.36 4.77
CA PRO A 307 23.16 -5.25 5.63
C PRO A 307 22.86 -5.76 7.05
N ALA A 308 23.24 -4.94 8.05
CA ALA A 308 23.03 -5.28 9.45
C ALA A 308 21.58 -5.75 9.66
N PRO A 309 21.37 -6.88 10.37
CA PRO A 309 20.04 -7.36 10.71
C PRO A 309 19.17 -6.22 11.22
N PRO A 310 17.88 -6.16 10.85
CA PRO A 310 16.98 -5.22 11.51
C PRO A 310 17.00 -5.37 13.02
N PRO A 311 16.75 -4.28 13.77
CA PRO A 311 16.49 -4.37 15.19
C PRO A 311 15.35 -5.36 15.44
N LEU A 312 15.60 -6.28 16.37
CA LEU A 312 14.63 -7.30 16.77
C LEU A 312 13.29 -6.64 17.19
N PRO A 313 12.13 -7.25 16.88
CA PRO A 313 10.91 -6.99 17.62
C PRO A 313 11.22 -7.02 19.12
N LYS A 314 10.67 -6.11 19.93
CA LYS A 314 10.98 -6.04 21.38
C LYS A 314 10.85 -7.40 22.10
N SER A 315 9.97 -8.28 21.62
CA SER A 315 9.79 -9.66 22.10
C SER A 315 10.99 -10.60 21.92
N LEU A 316 11.91 -10.31 20.99
CA LEU A 316 13.10 -11.11 20.72
C LEU A 316 14.39 -10.48 21.29
N SER A 317 14.30 -9.27 21.84
CA SER A 317 15.46 -8.55 22.40
C SER A 317 15.90 -9.04 23.78
N GLY A 318 15.09 -9.87 24.44
CA GLY A 318 15.38 -10.48 25.75
C GLY A 318 15.87 -11.93 25.66
N PRO A 319 16.29 -12.52 26.79
CA PRO A 319 16.58 -13.95 26.87
C PRO A 319 15.31 -14.76 26.55
N LEU A 320 15.44 -15.73 25.65
CA LEU A 320 14.38 -16.69 25.30
C LEU A 320 14.64 -17.99 26.08
N ASP A 321 13.58 -18.60 26.60
CA ASP A 321 13.67 -19.94 27.20
C ASP A 321 13.64 -21.04 26.12
N ASP A 322 14.02 -22.26 26.51
CA ASP A 322 14.12 -23.39 25.59
C ASP A 322 12.75 -23.77 25.00
N ASP A 323 11.66 -23.60 25.76
CA ASP A 323 10.30 -23.91 25.35
C ASP A 323 9.80 -22.92 24.28
N ALA A 324 10.08 -21.62 24.41
CA ALA A 324 9.79 -20.64 23.36
C ALA A 324 10.55 -20.96 22.07
N ILE A 325 11.82 -21.38 22.17
CA ILE A 325 12.63 -21.74 21.00
C ILE A 325 12.09 -23.00 20.30
N GLU A 326 11.55 -23.97 21.04
CA GLU A 326 10.92 -25.16 20.46
C GLU A 326 9.60 -24.87 19.75
N GLN A 327 8.86 -23.86 20.22
CA GLN A 327 7.60 -23.45 19.58
C GLN A 327 7.81 -22.58 18.34
N MET A 328 9.01 -22.00 18.17
CA MET A 328 9.32 -21.19 17.00
C MET A 328 9.27 -21.99 15.69
N ASP A 329 8.70 -21.36 14.68
CA ASP A 329 8.74 -21.85 13.32
C ASP A 329 10.12 -21.60 12.66
N LYS A 330 10.34 -22.19 11.48
CA LYS A 330 11.62 -22.07 10.77
C LYS A 330 11.97 -20.61 10.40
N MET A 331 10.96 -19.78 10.18
CA MET A 331 11.14 -18.37 9.79
C MET A 331 11.54 -17.53 11.01
N GLU A 332 10.87 -17.75 12.15
CA GLU A 332 11.18 -17.12 13.44
C GLU A 332 12.59 -17.47 13.91
N LEU A 333 12.97 -18.74 13.83
CA LEU A 333 14.33 -19.20 14.16
C LEU A 333 15.38 -18.53 13.29
N ARG A 334 15.13 -18.37 11.98
CA ARG A 334 16.04 -17.66 11.09
C ARG A 334 16.16 -16.19 11.47
N ARG A 335 15.04 -15.50 11.73
CA ARG A 335 15.06 -14.10 12.16
C ARG A 335 15.87 -13.91 13.44
N ALA A 336 15.66 -14.78 14.44
CA ALA A 336 16.40 -14.74 15.69
C ALA A 336 17.91 -14.99 15.49
N LEU A 337 18.29 -15.97 14.64
CA LEU A 337 19.69 -16.25 14.32
C LEU A 337 20.37 -15.11 13.54
N ILE A 338 19.67 -14.51 12.56
CA ILE A 338 20.17 -13.35 11.80
C ILE A 338 20.51 -12.23 12.78
N ALA A 339 19.60 -11.92 13.72
CA ALA A 339 19.84 -10.85 14.69
C ALA A 339 20.99 -11.10 15.66
N LEU A 340 21.38 -12.36 15.86
CA LEU A 340 22.56 -12.74 16.63
C LEU A 340 23.83 -12.85 15.76
N ASN A 341 23.77 -12.49 14.48
CA ASN A 341 24.82 -12.68 13.48
C ASN A 341 25.28 -14.15 13.37
N LEU A 342 24.35 -15.09 13.44
CA LEU A 342 24.61 -16.52 13.35
C LEU A 342 24.14 -17.10 12.01
N PRO A 343 24.76 -18.20 11.53
CA PRO A 343 24.35 -18.86 10.29
C PRO A 343 22.88 -19.31 10.32
N THR A 344 22.17 -19.10 9.21
CA THR A 344 20.72 -19.39 9.05
C THR A 344 20.41 -20.61 8.19
N SER A 345 21.46 -21.26 7.69
CA SER A 345 21.36 -22.49 6.92
C SER A 345 21.28 -23.71 7.85
N GLY A 346 20.49 -24.70 7.43
CA GLY A 346 20.32 -25.95 8.18
C GLY A 346 18.88 -26.46 8.22
N ARG A 347 18.73 -27.65 8.81
CA ARG A 347 17.43 -28.21 9.21
C ARG A 347 16.93 -27.47 10.45
N LEU A 348 15.62 -27.56 10.69
CA LEU A 348 14.94 -26.82 11.75
C LEU A 348 15.56 -27.13 13.14
N ASP A 349 15.86 -28.40 13.43
CA ASP A 349 16.55 -28.80 14.66
C ASP A 349 17.93 -28.15 14.82
N THR A 350 18.67 -28.01 13.72
CA THR A 350 19.98 -27.36 13.71
C THR A 350 19.88 -25.86 14.02
N LEU A 351 18.81 -25.21 13.55
CA LEU A 351 18.55 -23.80 13.83
C LEU A 351 18.16 -23.58 15.30
N ARG A 352 17.31 -24.46 15.85
CA ARG A 352 16.95 -24.44 17.28
C ARG A 352 18.15 -24.62 18.18
N GLN A 353 18.93 -25.67 17.93
CA GLN A 353 20.13 -25.97 18.71
C GLN A 353 21.12 -24.79 18.71
N ARG A 354 21.35 -24.19 17.54
CA ARG A 354 22.23 -23.02 17.40
C ARG A 354 21.71 -21.80 18.17
N LEU A 355 20.40 -21.58 18.18
CA LEU A 355 19.79 -20.48 18.93
C LEU A 355 19.89 -20.71 20.44
N LYS A 356 19.64 -21.94 20.92
CA LYS A 356 19.80 -22.31 22.34
C LYS A 356 21.24 -22.10 22.82
N GLU A 357 22.23 -22.59 22.08
CA GLU A 357 23.65 -22.41 22.41
C GLU A 357 24.06 -20.93 22.48
N ALA A 358 23.49 -20.10 21.61
CA ALA A 358 23.74 -18.67 21.60
C ALA A 358 23.11 -17.94 22.80
N GLN A 359 21.91 -18.35 23.22
CA GLN A 359 21.24 -17.82 24.42
C GLN A 359 21.97 -18.23 25.70
N GLN A 360 22.42 -19.49 25.80
CA GLN A 360 23.21 -19.97 26.94
C GLN A 360 24.52 -19.21 27.13
N LYS A 361 25.16 -18.76 26.04
CA LYS A 361 26.39 -17.92 26.10
C LYS A 361 26.14 -16.47 26.54
N ARG A 362 24.88 -16.01 26.51
CA ARG A 362 24.50 -14.63 26.87
C ARG A 362 24.07 -14.48 28.33
N THR A 363 23.63 -15.55 28.97
CA THR A 363 23.31 -15.56 30.40
C THR A 363 24.63 -15.64 31.18
N PRO A 364 25.03 -14.58 31.91
CA PRO A 364 26.29 -14.57 32.66
C PRO A 364 26.31 -15.57 33.83
#